data_AF-A0A0J9HNX4-F1
#
_entry.id   AF-A0A0J9HNX4-F1
#
_cell.length_a   1.000
_cell.length_b   1.000
_cell.length_c   1.000
_cell.angle_alpha   90.00
_cell.angle_beta   90.00
_cell.angle_gamma   90.00
#
_symmetry.space_group_name_H-M   'P 1'
#
loop_
_entity.id
_entity.type
_entity.pdbx_description
1 polymer ?
#
loop_
_entity_poly.entity_id
_entity_poly.type
_entity_poly.pdbx_seq_one_letter_code
_entity_poly.pdbx_strand_id
1 'polypeptide(L)'
;MTPSLEAVQGNNYRPLARPLFIYVNAVSAQNNPLMNEFIDFYLRKAPNVVSSVGYIPFEEDDYAKLYRNYHKTKVGTVFSGESELTMTIDEVLTKFTEY
;
A
#
# COMPACT_ATOMS: atom_id res chain seq x y z
N MET A 1 -20.50 -14.25 -6.45
CA MET A 1 -20.36 -12.82 -6.12
C MET A 1 -19.97 -12.07 -7.38
N THR A 2 -20.53 -10.89 -7.61
CA THR A 2 -20.20 -10.03 -8.77
C THR A 2 -19.00 -9.14 -8.39
N PRO A 3 -18.00 -8.95 -9.29
CA PRO A 3 -16.96 -7.95 -9.05
C PRO A 3 -17.57 -6.57 -8.82
N SER A 4 -17.25 -5.95 -7.67
CA SER A 4 -17.64 -4.58 -7.33
C SER A 4 -16.61 -3.95 -6.40
N LEU A 5 -16.67 -2.63 -6.26
CA LEU A 5 -15.84 -1.88 -5.32
C LEU A 5 -16.06 -2.38 -3.88
N GLU A 6 -17.32 -2.56 -3.48
CA GLU A 6 -17.69 -3.04 -2.14
C GLU A 6 -17.21 -4.47 -1.90
N ALA A 7 -17.26 -5.33 -2.92
CA ALA A 7 -16.75 -6.70 -2.79
C ALA A 7 -15.23 -6.73 -2.58
N VAL A 8 -14.48 -5.81 -3.20
CA VAL A 8 -13.02 -5.71 -3.05
C VAL A 8 -12.65 -5.07 -1.71
N GLN A 9 -13.26 -3.93 -1.36
CA GLN A 9 -13.03 -3.24 -0.08
C GLN A 9 -13.45 -4.11 1.11
N GLY A 10 -14.59 -4.80 0.99
CA GLY A 10 -15.10 -5.72 2.01
C GLY A 10 -14.37 -7.06 2.08
N ASN A 11 -13.22 -7.21 1.40
CA ASN A 11 -12.39 -8.42 1.43
C ASN A 11 -13.03 -9.68 0.84
N ASN A 12 -14.18 -9.55 0.19
CA ASN A 12 -15.03 -10.65 -0.28
C ASN A 12 -14.69 -11.11 -1.71
N TYR A 13 -13.86 -10.35 -2.43
CA TYR A 13 -13.42 -10.68 -3.80
C TYR A 13 -12.05 -11.38 -3.86
N ARG A 14 -11.71 -12.15 -2.83
CA ARG A 14 -10.46 -12.92 -2.76
C ARG A 14 -10.55 -14.27 -3.45
N PRO A 15 -9.44 -14.79 -4.00
CA PRO A 15 -8.09 -14.18 -4.08
C PRO A 15 -7.88 -13.35 -5.37
N LEU A 16 -8.97 -12.93 -6.02
CA LEU A 16 -8.93 -12.27 -7.32
C LEU A 16 -8.52 -10.81 -7.21
N ALA A 17 -8.91 -10.13 -6.13
CA ALA A 17 -8.38 -8.82 -5.77
C ALA A 17 -7.02 -8.97 -5.06
N ARG A 18 -6.02 -8.22 -5.54
CA ARG A 18 -4.66 -8.21 -4.97
C ARG A 18 -4.13 -6.78 -4.88
N PRO A 19 -3.50 -6.38 -3.77
CA PRO A 19 -2.79 -5.11 -3.70
C PRO A 19 -1.55 -5.14 -4.59
N LEU A 20 -1.20 -3.98 -5.14
CA LEU A 20 0.08 -3.75 -5.78
C LEU A 20 1.06 -3.14 -4.80
N PHE A 21 2.31 -3.62 -4.84
CA PHE A 21 3.38 -3.14 -3.99
C PHE A 21 4.38 -2.30 -4.78
N ILE A 22 4.86 -1.24 -4.15
CA ILE A 22 6.00 -0.46 -4.63
C ILE A 22 7.13 -0.68 -3.64
N TYR A 23 8.26 -1.21 -4.12
CA TYR A 23 9.44 -1.42 -3.31
C TYR A 23 10.35 -0.20 -3.42
N VAL A 24 10.65 0.39 -2.27
CA VAL A 24 11.50 1.57 -2.16
C VAL A 24 12.76 1.19 -1.39
N ASN A 25 13.93 1.48 -1.96
CA ASN A 25 15.18 1.36 -1.24
C ASN A 25 15.29 2.50 -0.21
N ALA A 26 15.22 2.18 1.08
CA ALA A 26 15.17 3.18 2.14
C ALA A 26 16.41 4.09 2.20
N VAL A 27 17.61 3.52 2.00
CA VAL A 27 18.86 4.29 2.00
C VAL A 27 18.89 5.29 0.84
N SER A 28 18.44 4.86 -0.35
CA SER A 28 18.37 5.73 -1.53
C SER A 28 17.33 6.82 -1.35
N ALA A 29 16.15 6.48 -0.80
CA ALA A 29 15.09 7.46 -0.55
C ALA A 29 15.50 8.53 0.47
N GLN A 30 16.25 8.15 1.52
CA GLN A 30 16.75 9.10 2.53
C GLN A 30 17.85 10.01 1.98
N ASN A 31 18.76 9.48 1.15
CA ASN A 31 19.91 10.21 0.65
C ASN A 31 19.65 10.98 -0.66
N ASN A 32 18.51 10.77 -1.31
CA ASN A 32 18.11 11.44 -2.55
C ASN A 32 16.82 12.23 -2.37
N PRO A 33 16.90 13.57 -2.17
CA PRO A 33 15.73 14.42 -1.97
C PRO A 33 14.69 14.35 -3.11
N LEU A 34 15.12 14.20 -4.36
CA LEU A 34 14.22 14.12 -5.52
C LEU A 34 13.40 12.83 -5.51
N MET A 35 14.02 11.72 -5.09
CA MET A 35 13.30 10.45 -4.93
C MET A 35 12.28 10.53 -3.79
N ASN A 36 12.65 11.17 -2.68
CA ASN A 36 11.74 11.38 -1.56
C ASN A 36 10.53 12.24 -1.97
N GLU A 37 10.77 13.36 -2.67
CA GLU A 37 9.70 14.23 -3.18
C GLU A 37 8.78 13.51 -4.17
N PHE A 38 9.33 12.67 -5.04
CA PHE A 38 8.53 11.87 -5.96
C PHE A 38 7.60 10.89 -5.22
N ILE A 39 8.10 10.21 -4.18
CA ILE A 39 7.29 9.26 -3.40
C ILE A 39 6.19 10.00 -2.64
N ASP A 40 6.48 11.16 -2.06
CA ASP A 40 5.48 12.03 -1.42
C ASP A 40 4.41 12.48 -2.40
N PHE A 41 4.82 12.92 -3.59
CA PHE A 41 3.91 13.28 -4.67
C PHE A 41 3.03 12.09 -5.06
N TYR A 42 3.62 10.91 -5.26
CA TYR A 42 2.91 9.68 -5.62
C TYR A 42 1.82 9.36 -4.59
N LEU A 43 2.17 9.30 -3.30
CA LEU A 43 1.24 8.97 -2.23
C LEU A 43 0.10 9.99 -2.10
N ARG A 44 0.38 11.29 -2.30
CA ARG A 44 -0.64 12.35 -2.27
C ARG A 44 -1.56 12.37 -3.49
N LYS A 45 -1.06 11.94 -4.66
CA LYS A 45 -1.83 11.98 -5.91
C LYS A 45 -2.57 10.69 -6.22
N ALA A 46 -2.08 9.54 -5.74
CA ALA A 46 -2.68 8.24 -5.99
C ALA A 46 -4.20 8.20 -5.74
N PRO A 47 -4.77 8.73 -4.63
CA PRO A 47 -6.21 8.68 -4.38
C PRO A 47 -7.06 9.28 -5.51
N ASN A 48 -6.50 10.24 -6.26
CA ASN A 48 -7.22 10.97 -7.31
C ASN A 48 -7.05 10.36 -8.71
N VAL A 49 -6.06 9.48 -8.89
CA VAL A 49 -5.68 8.98 -10.23
C VAL A 49 -5.98 7.50 -10.40
N VAL A 50 -5.95 6.71 -9.32
CA VAL A 50 -6.05 5.24 -9.35
C VAL A 50 -7.30 4.74 -10.09
N SER A 51 -8.46 5.35 -9.86
CA SER A 51 -9.70 4.97 -10.55
C SER A 51 -9.69 5.26 -12.05
N SER A 52 -8.98 6.32 -12.48
CA SER A 52 -8.90 6.71 -13.91
C SER A 52 -8.11 5.74 -14.76
N VAL A 53 -7.24 4.95 -14.13
CA VAL A 53 -6.38 3.95 -14.80
C VAL A 53 -6.86 2.51 -14.57
N GLY A 54 -8.10 2.33 -14.08
CA GLY A 54 -8.75 1.02 -13.96
C GLY A 54 -8.42 0.24 -12.69
N TYR A 55 -7.79 0.86 -11.70
CA TYR A 55 -7.53 0.27 -10.39
C TYR A 55 -8.59 0.68 -9.37
N ILE A 56 -8.65 -0.06 -8.27
CA ILE A 56 -9.52 0.24 -7.14
C ILE A 56 -8.71 1.02 -6.09
N PRO A 57 -9.16 2.23 -5.71
CA PRO A 57 -8.47 3.02 -4.69
C PRO A 57 -8.60 2.37 -3.31
N PHE A 58 -7.60 2.61 -2.46
CA PHE A 58 -7.71 2.29 -1.04
C PHE A 58 -8.64 3.28 -0.32
N GLU A 59 -8.98 2.97 0.93
CA GLU A 59 -9.68 3.93 1.78
C GLU A 59 -8.73 5.09 2.18
N GLU A 60 -9.30 6.23 2.55
CA GLU A 60 -8.52 7.44 2.88
C GLU A 60 -7.55 7.20 4.05
N ASP A 61 -7.98 6.47 5.07
CA ASP A 61 -7.12 6.13 6.22
C ASP A 61 -5.95 5.22 5.84
N ASP A 62 -6.12 4.35 4.84
CA ASP A 62 -5.04 3.49 4.35
C ASP A 62 -3.95 4.30 3.65
N TYR A 63 -4.31 5.31 2.85
CA TYR A 63 -3.33 6.26 2.29
C TYR A 63 -2.61 7.04 3.40
N ALA A 64 -3.31 7.43 4.45
CA ALA A 64 -2.70 8.09 5.60
C ALA A 64 -1.72 7.16 6.35
N LYS A 65 -2.06 5.88 6.53
CA LYS A 65 -1.16 4.85 7.09
C LYS A 65 0.08 4.67 6.22
N LEU A 66 -0.08 4.57 4.89
CA LEU A 66 1.02 4.46 3.94
C LEU A 66 1.99 5.65 4.04
N TYR A 67 1.46 6.87 4.05
CA TYR A 67 2.25 8.09 4.21
C TYR A 67 3.04 8.10 5.53
N ARG A 68 2.37 7.77 6.65
CA ARG A 68 3.03 7.66 7.97
C ARG A 68 4.10 6.57 7.99
N ASN A 69 3.83 5.40 7.40
CA ASN A 69 4.77 4.28 7.39
C ASN A 69 6.04 4.63 6.60
N TYR A 70 5.90 5.28 5.45
CA TYR A 70 7.01 5.77 4.65
C TYR A 70 7.89 6.76 5.44
N HIS A 71 7.29 7.80 6.03
CA HIS A 71 8.05 8.84 6.76
C HIS A 71 8.65 8.37 8.10
N LYS A 72 8.14 7.28 8.69
CA LYS A 72 8.79 6.63 9.84
C LYS A 72 10.02 5.83 9.45
N THR A 73 10.41 5.80 8.17
CA THR A 73 11.55 5.04 7.63
C THR A 73 11.55 3.58 8.08
N LYS A 74 10.35 3.02 8.24
CA LYS A 74 10.20 1.62 8.64
C LYS A 74 10.55 0.74 7.44
N VAL A 75 11.51 -0.17 7.64
CA VAL A 75 11.97 -1.13 6.64
C VAL A 75 11.49 -2.54 6.98
N GLY A 76 11.49 -3.43 5.99
CA GLY A 76 11.07 -4.83 6.15
C GLY A 76 9.96 -5.22 5.18
N THR A 77 9.44 -6.44 5.34
CA THR A 77 8.30 -6.94 4.59
C THR A 77 7.22 -7.38 5.56
N VAL A 78 5.99 -6.92 5.35
CA VAL A 78 4.79 -7.32 6.11
C VAL A 78 4.58 -8.84 6.10
N PHE A 79 5.10 -9.48 5.06
CA PHE A 79 4.90 -10.88 4.76
C PHE A 79 5.92 -11.83 5.42
N SER A 80 6.92 -11.32 6.15
CA SER A 80 7.97 -12.14 6.79
C SER A 80 8.65 -13.18 5.88
N GLY A 81 8.59 -13.01 4.55
CA GLY A 81 9.08 -13.99 3.57
C GLY A 81 8.06 -15.05 3.10
N GLU A 82 6.85 -15.08 3.66
CA GLU A 82 5.76 -15.98 3.25
C GLU A 82 4.60 -15.24 2.58
N SER A 83 4.13 -15.77 1.45
CA SER A 83 3.02 -15.14 0.70
C SER A 83 1.68 -15.36 1.41
N GLU A 84 1.28 -14.43 2.28
CA GLU A 84 -0.02 -14.46 2.95
C GLU A 84 -1.14 -13.87 2.08
N LEU A 85 -1.92 -14.75 1.44
CA LEU A 85 -3.03 -14.36 0.55
C LEU A 85 -4.34 -14.05 1.28
N THR A 86 -4.38 -14.20 2.61
CA THR A 86 -5.59 -14.14 3.45
C THR A 86 -5.72 -12.85 4.28
N MET A 87 -4.65 -12.08 4.45
CA MET A 87 -4.64 -10.84 5.23
C MET A 87 -5.29 -9.66 4.50
N THR A 88 -6.20 -8.94 5.17
CA THR A 88 -6.82 -7.67 4.76
C THR A 88 -5.79 -6.55 4.53
N ILE A 89 -6.17 -5.46 3.84
CA ILE A 89 -5.28 -4.31 3.65
C ILE A 89 -4.91 -3.65 4.98
N ASP A 90 -5.86 -3.50 5.89
CA ASP A 90 -5.61 -2.93 7.22
C ASP A 90 -4.61 -3.78 8.02
N GLU A 91 -4.78 -5.11 8.00
CA GLU A 91 -3.82 -6.04 8.60
C GLU A 91 -2.45 -5.92 7.93
N VAL A 92 -2.38 -5.75 6.60
CA VAL A 92 -1.10 -5.58 5.90
C VAL A 92 -0.41 -4.27 6.31
N LEU A 93 -1.16 -3.17 6.43
CA LEU A 93 -0.59 -1.86 6.77
C LEU A 93 -0.21 -1.72 8.25
N THR A 94 -0.76 -2.59 9.11
CA THR A 94 -0.58 -2.57 10.56
C THR A 94 0.29 -3.71 11.08
N LYS A 95 0.36 -4.86 10.39
CA LYS A 95 1.24 -5.97 10.73
C LYS A 95 2.67 -5.61 10.36
N PHE A 96 3.39 -5.10 11.35
CA PHE A 96 4.82 -4.85 11.25
C PHE A 96 5.59 -6.11 11.65
N THR A 97 6.68 -6.39 10.94
CA THR A 97 7.78 -7.20 11.47
C THR A 97 8.73 -6.25 12.18
N GLU A 98 8.74 -6.25 13.51
CA GLU A 98 9.90 -5.75 14.25
C GLU A 98 11.05 -6.74 13.99
N TYR A 99 12.17 -6.22 13.49
CA TYR A 99 13.46 -6.90 13.56
C TYR A 99 14.28 -6.21 14.64
#